data_AF-A0A4Q5QJY0-F1
#
_entry.id   AF-A0A4Q5QJY0-F1
#
_cell.length_a   1.000
_cell.length_b   1.000
_cell.length_c   1.000
_cell.angle_alpha   90.00
_cell.angle_beta   90.00
_cell.angle_gamma   90.00
#
_symmetry.space_group_name_H-M   'P 1'
#
loop_
_entity.id
_entity.type
_entity.pdbx_description
1 polymer ?
#
loop_
_entity_poly.entity_id
_entity_poly.type
_entity_poly.pdbx_seq_one_letter_code
_entity_poly.pdbx_strand_id
1 'polypeptide(L)'
;MRVLRSACKQFGTAVAAAALIPCSVSAQELVRPSAANPQVRRFDDPNLVYGNAPSRRVPLVVFMPGTNGRSETAPRLLLETIANQGYRVVFLTYDDMPAVSQVCPARPPACSARFRESRAFGRDGPPVATPTPEAVSNRLRDLLRYLEQTHPGAGWADYLDVEGRPAWPRMILSGLSQGAG
;
A
#
# COMPACT_ATOMS: atom_id res chain seq x y z
N MET A 1 -10.11 -25.59 65.41
CA MET A 1 -10.62 -24.69 66.46
C MET A 1 -9.98 -23.31 66.22
N ARG A 2 -10.80 -22.27 65.95
CA ARG A 2 -10.57 -20.78 66.01
C ARG A 2 -9.21 -20.23 65.49
N VAL A 3 -9.12 -19.57 64.33
CA VAL A 3 -9.50 -18.16 63.97
C VAL A 3 -8.89 -17.08 64.87
N LEU A 4 -8.08 -16.18 64.26
CA LEU A 4 -8.08 -14.69 64.37
C LEU A 4 -6.87 -14.14 63.57
N ARG A 5 -7.05 -13.67 62.32
CA ARG A 5 -7.18 -12.26 61.88
C ARG A 5 -6.06 -11.32 62.37
N SER A 6 -5.27 -10.81 61.42
CA SER A 6 -4.91 -9.40 61.40
C SER A 6 -4.79 -8.89 59.96
N ALA A 7 -5.42 -7.76 59.71
CA ALA A 7 -5.62 -7.14 58.41
C ALA A 7 -4.49 -6.15 58.11
N CYS A 8 -4.00 -6.13 56.88
CA CYS A 8 -3.30 -4.95 56.35
C CYS A 8 -4.14 -4.41 55.18
N LYS A 9 -5.01 -3.44 55.51
CA LYS A 9 -5.53 -2.50 54.52
C LYS A 9 -4.44 -1.44 54.33
N GLN A 10 -3.84 -1.39 53.15
CA GLN A 10 -3.32 -0.14 52.64
C GLN A 10 -3.94 0.13 51.27
N PHE A 11 -4.78 1.16 51.27
CA PHE A 11 -5.20 1.90 50.11
C PHE A 11 -3.96 2.49 49.45
N GLY A 12 -3.74 2.12 48.20
CA GLY A 12 -2.77 2.73 47.33
C GLY A 12 -3.23 2.49 45.91
N THR A 13 -4.19 3.27 45.46
CA THR A 13 -4.55 3.38 44.04
C THR A 13 -3.35 3.94 43.29
N ALA A 14 -2.42 3.05 42.91
CA ALA A 14 -1.46 3.34 41.87
C ALA A 14 -2.22 3.22 40.54
N VAL A 15 -2.84 4.33 40.11
CA VAL A 15 -3.19 4.49 38.70
C VAL A 15 -1.84 4.65 37.98
N ALA A 16 -1.26 3.53 37.58
CA ALA A 16 -0.20 3.54 36.58
C ALA A 16 -0.85 4.08 35.31
N ALA A 17 -0.69 5.39 35.06
CA ALA A 17 -0.86 5.94 33.73
C ALA A 17 0.19 5.28 32.85
N ALA A 18 -0.17 4.14 32.26
CA ALA A 18 0.56 3.60 31.13
C ALA A 18 0.48 4.66 30.04
N ALA A 19 1.52 5.48 29.94
CA ALA A 19 1.73 6.32 28.78
C ALA A 19 1.75 5.34 27.59
N LEU A 20 0.66 5.31 26.84
CA LEU A 20 0.64 4.70 25.52
C LEU A 20 1.67 5.49 24.72
N ILE A 21 2.90 5.00 24.68
CA ILE A 21 3.87 5.48 23.71
C ILE A 21 3.20 5.19 22.37
N PRO A 22 2.79 6.22 21.59
CA PRO A 22 2.32 5.95 20.25
C PRO A 22 3.50 5.33 19.54
N CYS A 23 3.39 4.04 19.22
CA CYS A 23 4.35 3.39 18.36
C CYS A 23 4.15 4.03 17.00
N SER A 24 4.91 5.09 16.71
CA SER A 24 4.84 5.78 15.43
C SER A 24 5.17 4.77 14.35
N VAL A 25 4.16 4.31 13.60
CA VAL A 25 4.37 3.42 12.46
C VAL A 25 4.97 4.26 11.34
N SER A 26 6.29 4.39 11.32
CA SER A 26 7.01 4.90 10.15
C SER A 26 6.79 3.95 8.96
N ALA A 27 6.94 4.47 7.73
CA ALA A 27 7.12 3.62 6.55
C ALA A 27 8.19 2.59 6.89
N GLN A 28 7.81 1.32 6.78
CA GLN A 28 8.64 0.22 7.26
C GLN A 28 9.70 -0.14 6.23
N GLU A 29 9.39 0.07 4.95
CA GLU A 29 10.30 -0.28 3.87
C GLU A 29 10.07 0.58 2.61
N LEU A 30 11.17 0.85 1.90
CA LEU A 30 11.20 1.44 0.58
C LEU A 30 11.56 0.34 -0.41
N VAL A 31 10.65 -0.01 -1.32
CA VAL A 31 10.88 -1.07 -2.31
C VAL A 31 10.86 -0.50 -3.72
N ARG A 32 12.01 -0.48 -4.39
CA ARG A 32 12.08 -0.09 -5.80
C ARG A 32 11.30 -1.06 -6.69
N PRO A 33 10.48 -0.58 -7.63
CA PRO A 33 9.82 -1.43 -8.63
C PRO A 33 10.79 -2.38 -9.36
N SER A 34 11.98 -1.91 -9.74
CA SER A 34 13.01 -2.69 -10.43
C SER A 34 13.66 -3.78 -9.56
N ALA A 35 13.63 -3.63 -8.23
CA ALA A 35 14.07 -4.67 -7.30
C ALA A 35 13.06 -5.83 -7.25
N ALA A 36 11.76 -5.51 -7.33
CA ALA A 36 10.69 -6.51 -7.38
C ALA A 36 10.56 -7.16 -8.77
N ASN A 37 10.81 -6.40 -9.84
CA ASN A 37 10.82 -6.91 -11.21
C ASN A 37 11.87 -6.18 -12.08
N PRO A 38 12.97 -6.85 -12.50
CA PRO A 38 14.03 -6.21 -13.27
C PRO A 38 13.63 -5.81 -14.70
N GLN A 39 12.43 -6.19 -15.16
CA GLN A 39 11.87 -5.72 -16.43
C GLN A 39 11.25 -4.33 -16.34
N VAL A 40 11.04 -3.79 -15.13
CA VAL A 40 10.65 -2.39 -14.94
C VAL A 40 11.83 -1.49 -15.27
N ARG A 41 11.64 -0.58 -16.22
CA ARG A 41 12.68 0.34 -16.73
C ARG A 41 12.35 1.80 -16.51
N ARG A 42 11.09 2.14 -16.20
CA ARG A 42 10.63 3.52 -16.00
C ARG A 42 9.99 3.66 -14.61
N PHE A 43 9.86 4.89 -14.12
CA PHE A 43 9.16 5.20 -12.85
C PHE A 43 9.59 4.28 -11.70
N ASP A 44 10.89 4.27 -11.43
CA ASP A 44 11.53 3.37 -10.45
C ASP A 44 11.69 4.01 -9.06
N ASP A 45 10.95 5.08 -8.77
CA ASP A 45 10.89 5.63 -7.42
C ASP A 45 10.32 4.55 -6.48
N PRO A 46 10.85 4.41 -5.26
CA PRO A 46 10.46 3.33 -4.39
C PRO A 46 8.99 3.44 -3.94
N ASN A 47 8.35 2.29 -3.83
CA ASN A 47 7.09 2.14 -3.12
C ASN A 47 7.31 2.35 -1.62
N LEU A 48 6.30 2.86 -0.90
CA LEU A 48 6.31 2.87 0.57
C LEU A 48 5.45 1.72 1.08
N VAL A 49 5.98 0.93 2.00
CA VAL A 49 5.27 -0.21 2.60
C VAL A 49 5.17 -0.01 4.11
N TYR A 50 3.96 -0.17 4.65
CA TYR A 50 3.65 -0.10 6.07
C TYR A 50 2.98 -1.41 6.52
N GLY A 51 3.46 -2.02 7.62
CA GLY A 51 2.74 -3.08 8.33
C GLY A 51 3.18 -4.53 8.08
N ASN A 52 4.46 -4.85 8.28
CA ASN A 52 5.06 -6.20 8.25
C ASN A 52 4.71 -7.07 9.48
N ALA A 53 3.87 -6.57 10.40
CA ALA A 53 3.37 -7.39 11.49
C ALA A 53 2.50 -8.55 10.93
N PRO A 54 2.50 -9.74 11.56
CA PRO A 54 1.76 -10.90 11.08
C PRO A 54 0.30 -10.58 10.76
N SER A 55 -0.18 -11.14 9.64
CA SER A 55 -1.51 -10.90 9.06
C SER A 55 -2.61 -11.01 10.12
N ARG A 56 -3.10 -9.86 10.59
CA ARG A 56 -4.51 -9.74 10.99
C ARG A 56 -5.27 -9.78 9.68
N ARG A 57 -6.42 -10.47 9.60
CA ARG A 57 -7.24 -10.59 8.37
C ARG A 57 -7.87 -9.25 7.94
N VAL A 58 -7.08 -8.19 7.83
CA VAL A 58 -7.44 -6.83 7.43
C VAL A 58 -7.21 -6.65 5.93
N PRO A 59 -7.94 -5.76 5.27
CA PRO A 59 -7.64 -5.37 3.90
C PRO A 59 -6.28 -4.69 3.76
N LEU A 60 -5.62 -4.88 2.62
CA LEU A 60 -4.48 -4.07 2.20
C LEU A 60 -5.00 -2.76 1.60
N VAL A 61 -4.52 -1.62 2.09
CA VAL A 61 -4.78 -0.32 1.46
C VAL A 61 -3.70 -0.03 0.43
N VAL A 62 -4.10 0.14 -0.82
CA VAL A 62 -3.21 0.56 -1.91
C VAL A 62 -3.54 2.00 -2.26
N PHE A 63 -2.58 2.91 -2.05
CA PHE A 63 -2.69 4.32 -2.39
C PHE A 63 -1.88 4.64 -3.63
N MET A 64 -2.54 5.13 -4.68
CA MET A 64 -1.90 5.49 -5.94
C MET A 64 -1.64 7.01 -6.03
N PRO A 65 -0.40 7.42 -6.34
CA PRO A 65 -0.09 8.82 -6.57
C PRO A 65 -0.85 9.43 -7.74
N GLY A 66 -0.98 10.77 -7.70
CA GLY A 66 -1.32 11.55 -8.88
C GLY A 66 -0.12 11.74 -9.79
N THR A 67 -0.29 12.57 -10.82
CA THR A 67 0.75 12.91 -11.80
C THR A 67 2.07 13.35 -11.13
N ASN A 68 3.17 12.71 -11.52
CA ASN A 68 4.52 12.93 -10.97
C ASN A 68 4.62 12.72 -9.46
N GLY A 69 3.84 11.79 -8.91
CA GLY A 69 3.94 11.42 -7.51
C GLY A 69 5.17 10.56 -7.25
N ARG A 70 5.78 10.80 -6.09
CA ARG A 70 7.03 10.16 -5.65
C ARG A 70 6.88 9.74 -4.19
N SER A 71 7.70 8.80 -3.74
CA SER A 71 7.77 8.41 -2.32
C SER A 71 8.05 9.59 -1.37
N GLU A 72 8.80 10.56 -1.86
CA GLU A 72 9.24 11.76 -1.15
C GLU A 72 8.09 12.73 -0.93
N THR A 73 7.11 12.75 -1.85
CA THR A 73 5.93 13.62 -1.82
C THR A 73 4.66 12.89 -1.41
N ALA A 74 4.77 11.62 -1.02
CA ALA A 74 3.65 10.82 -0.54
C ALA A 74 2.96 11.50 0.67
N PRO A 75 1.63 11.39 0.81
CA PRO A 75 0.89 11.99 1.92
C PRO A 75 1.11 11.21 3.23
N ARG A 76 2.32 11.27 3.79
CA ARG A 76 2.79 10.41 4.90
C ARG A 76 1.83 10.40 6.08
N LEU A 77 1.34 11.57 6.52
CA LEU A 77 0.40 11.65 7.64
C LEU A 77 -0.87 10.82 7.39
N LEU A 78 -1.41 10.82 6.17
CA LEU A 78 -2.56 9.99 5.82
C LEU A 78 -2.22 8.50 5.86
N LEU A 79 -1.10 8.10 5.23
CA LEU A 79 -0.68 6.71 5.15
C LEU A 79 -0.37 6.14 6.55
N GLU A 80 0.31 6.91 7.38
CA GLU A 80 0.62 6.57 8.79
C GLU A 80 -0.65 6.50 9.63
N THR A 81 -1.61 7.40 9.42
CA THR A 81 -2.91 7.36 10.11
C THR A 81 -3.65 6.05 9.81
N ILE A 82 -3.67 5.62 8.54
CA ILE A 82 -4.30 4.35 8.14
C ILE A 82 -3.54 3.16 8.74
N ALA A 83 -2.20 3.18 8.68
CA ALA A 83 -1.37 2.13 9.24
C ALA A 83 -1.54 1.99 10.76
N ASN A 84 -1.65 3.12 11.48
CA ASN A 84 -1.89 3.16 12.92
C ASN A 84 -3.27 2.61 13.32
N GLN A 85 -4.23 2.54 12.40
CA GLN A 85 -5.51 1.84 12.61
C GLN A 85 -5.40 0.31 12.43
N GLY A 86 -4.20 -0.20 12.12
CA GLY A 86 -3.92 -1.62 12.00
C GLY A 86 -4.06 -2.18 10.59
N TYR A 87 -4.27 -1.33 9.58
CA TYR A 87 -4.23 -1.73 8.18
C TYR A 87 -2.79 -1.85 7.68
N ARG A 88 -2.58 -2.69 6.65
CA ARG A 88 -1.38 -2.60 5.82
C ARG A 88 -1.59 -1.52 4.77
N VAL A 89 -0.53 -0.78 4.46
CA VAL A 89 -0.59 0.29 3.47
C VAL A 89 0.57 0.16 2.50
N VAL A 90 0.27 0.30 1.21
CA VAL A 90 1.24 0.44 0.14
C VAL A 90 0.96 1.75 -0.58
N PHE A 91 1.95 2.64 -0.63
CA PHE A 91 1.99 3.71 -1.63
C PHE A 91 2.66 3.14 -2.88
N LEU A 92 1.88 2.90 -3.93
CA LEU A 92 2.32 2.20 -5.12
C LEU A 92 2.78 3.19 -6.20
N THR A 93 4.08 3.26 -6.45
CA THR A 93 4.62 4.08 -7.55
C THR A 93 4.38 3.37 -8.89
N TYR A 94 3.94 4.14 -9.89
CA TYR A 94 3.62 3.62 -11.21
C TYR A 94 3.94 4.66 -12.30
N ASP A 95 3.73 4.28 -13.55
CA ASP A 95 3.84 5.18 -14.69
C ASP A 95 2.67 6.19 -14.71
N ASP A 96 2.87 7.29 -13.98
CA ASP A 96 1.89 8.35 -13.73
C ASP A 96 2.07 9.58 -14.64
N MET A 97 2.94 9.49 -15.64
CA MET A 97 3.20 10.56 -16.61
C MET A 97 3.19 10.02 -18.04
N PRO A 98 2.66 10.76 -19.02
CA PRO A 98 1.92 12.02 -18.88
C PRO A 98 0.55 11.83 -18.19
N ALA A 99 -0.02 12.94 -17.72
CA ALA A 99 -1.35 12.98 -17.15
C ALA A 99 -2.42 12.62 -18.20
N VAL A 100 -3.52 12.00 -17.77
CA VAL A 100 -4.64 11.65 -18.67
C VAL A 100 -5.13 12.85 -19.47
N SER A 101 -5.23 14.04 -18.86
CA SER A 101 -5.69 15.26 -19.53
C SER A 101 -4.73 15.79 -20.60
N GLN A 102 -3.44 15.46 -20.52
CA GLN A 102 -2.44 15.85 -21.52
C GLN A 102 -2.50 14.95 -22.76
N VAL A 103 -2.85 13.68 -22.57
CA VAL A 103 -2.96 12.69 -23.65
C VAL A 103 -4.35 12.71 -24.28
N CYS A 104 -5.37 12.82 -23.45
CA CYS A 104 -6.77 12.70 -23.81
C CYS A 104 -7.49 14.00 -23.44
N PRO A 105 -7.58 14.96 -24.38
CA PRO A 105 -8.43 16.14 -24.20
C PRO A 105 -9.90 15.70 -24.06
N ALA A 106 -10.76 16.63 -23.59
CA ALA A 106 -12.12 16.34 -23.10
C ALA A 106 -13.03 15.52 -24.03
N ARG A 107 -12.73 15.43 -25.34
CA ARG A 107 -13.45 14.58 -26.29
C ARG A 107 -12.49 13.91 -27.28
N PRO A 108 -12.72 12.63 -27.62
CA PRO A 108 -13.78 11.74 -27.11
C PRO A 108 -13.44 11.09 -25.75
N PRO A 109 -14.42 10.87 -24.84
CA PRO A 109 -14.19 10.33 -23.48
C PRO A 109 -13.58 8.92 -23.48
N ALA A 110 -13.80 8.14 -24.55
CA ALA A 110 -13.21 6.83 -24.72
C ALA A 110 -11.67 6.85 -24.74
N CYS A 111 -11.03 7.98 -25.05
CA CYS A 111 -9.59 8.12 -24.95
C CYS A 111 -9.13 7.92 -23.50
N SER A 112 -9.72 8.66 -22.55
CA SER A 112 -9.31 8.62 -21.15
C SER A 112 -9.55 7.24 -20.54
N ALA A 113 -10.67 6.58 -20.87
CA ALA A 113 -10.95 5.22 -20.42
C ALA A 113 -9.90 4.22 -20.94
N ARG A 114 -9.62 4.22 -22.24
CA ARG A 114 -8.59 3.34 -22.83
C ARG A 114 -7.19 3.60 -22.28
N PHE A 115 -6.85 4.88 -22.03
CA PHE A 115 -5.55 5.22 -21.46
C PHE A 115 -5.41 4.70 -20.03
N ARG A 116 -6.44 4.88 -19.19
CA ARG A 116 -6.48 4.33 -17.83
C ARG A 116 -6.41 2.81 -17.80
N GLU A 117 -7.17 2.14 -18.66
CA GLU A 117 -7.10 0.67 -18.81
C GLU A 117 -5.70 0.21 -19.21
N SER A 118 -5.07 0.89 -20.18
CA SER A 118 -3.68 0.63 -20.58
C SER A 118 -2.74 0.75 -19.37
N ARG A 119 -2.82 1.83 -18.60
CA ARG A 119 -2.01 2.02 -17.38
C ARG A 119 -2.27 0.97 -16.31
N ALA A 120 -3.54 0.63 -16.09
CA ALA A 120 -3.94 -0.28 -15.03
C ALA A 120 -3.47 -1.71 -15.31
N PHE A 121 -3.65 -2.20 -16.55
CA PHE A 121 -3.54 -3.63 -16.87
C PHE A 121 -2.46 -3.98 -17.90
N GLY A 122 -1.87 -2.97 -18.54
CA GLY A 122 -0.93 -3.16 -19.64
C GLY A 122 -1.67 -3.44 -20.94
N ARG A 123 -1.42 -2.61 -21.96
CA ARG A 123 -2.00 -2.78 -23.29
C ARG A 123 -1.16 -2.03 -24.31
N ASP A 124 -1.01 -2.64 -25.48
CA ASP A 124 -0.41 -1.98 -26.64
C ASP A 124 -1.42 -1.11 -27.38
N GLY A 125 -0.92 -0.13 -28.13
CA GLY A 125 -1.73 0.74 -28.98
C GLY A 125 -2.13 2.08 -28.34
N PRO A 126 -3.01 2.84 -29.01
CA PRO A 126 -3.30 4.22 -28.64
C PRO A 126 -4.18 4.33 -27.37
N PRO A 127 -4.11 5.45 -26.64
CA PRO A 127 -3.35 6.65 -26.99
C PRO A 127 -1.87 6.61 -26.55
N VAL A 128 -1.53 5.76 -25.58
CA VAL A 128 -0.16 5.44 -25.18
C VAL A 128 -0.13 3.98 -24.72
N ALA A 129 0.87 3.23 -25.18
CA ALA A 129 1.10 1.86 -24.75
C ALA A 129 1.74 1.81 -23.36
N THR A 130 1.22 0.93 -22.50
CA THR A 130 1.85 0.60 -21.22
C THR A 130 2.31 -0.85 -21.29
N PRO A 131 3.63 -1.10 -21.29
CA PRO A 131 4.15 -2.46 -21.24
C PRO A 131 3.66 -3.18 -19.99
N THR A 132 3.37 -4.48 -20.10
CA THR A 132 2.86 -5.29 -19.00
C THR A 132 3.67 -5.19 -17.70
N PRO A 133 5.03 -5.19 -17.69
CA PRO A 133 5.79 -4.99 -16.45
C PRO A 133 5.56 -3.63 -15.77
N GLU A 134 5.19 -2.63 -16.55
CA GLU A 134 4.99 -1.25 -16.09
C GLU A 134 3.57 -0.99 -15.58
N ALA A 135 2.63 -1.89 -15.87
CA ALA A 135 1.22 -1.77 -15.50
C ALA A 135 1.01 -1.81 -13.98
N VAL A 136 0.03 -1.06 -13.48
CA VAL A 136 -0.30 -0.97 -12.05
C VAL A 136 -0.54 -2.35 -11.43
N SER A 137 -1.35 -3.19 -12.08
CA SER A 137 -1.67 -4.53 -11.58
C SER A 137 -0.43 -5.42 -11.45
N ASN A 138 0.51 -5.26 -12.38
CA ASN A 138 1.74 -6.04 -12.41
C ASN A 138 2.74 -5.54 -11.37
N ARG A 139 2.90 -4.23 -11.24
CA ARG A 139 3.73 -3.63 -10.19
C ARG A 139 3.25 -4.03 -8.79
N LEU A 140 1.95 -3.99 -8.54
CA LEU A 140 1.39 -4.43 -7.27
C LEU A 140 1.65 -5.92 -7.02
N ARG A 141 1.37 -6.76 -8.02
CA ARG A 141 1.64 -8.20 -7.94
C ARG A 141 3.11 -8.49 -7.62
N ASP A 142 4.01 -7.86 -8.34
CA ASP A 142 5.45 -8.11 -8.23
C ASP A 142 5.98 -7.60 -6.89
N LEU A 143 5.50 -6.45 -6.40
CA LEU A 143 5.78 -5.96 -5.06
C LEU A 143 5.31 -6.94 -3.97
N LEU A 144 4.08 -7.45 -4.05
CA LEU A 144 3.55 -8.40 -3.06
C LEU A 144 4.34 -9.70 -3.04
N ARG A 145 4.75 -10.21 -4.21
CA ARG A 145 5.62 -11.39 -4.32
C ARG A 145 7.00 -11.13 -3.74
N TYR A 146 7.57 -9.95 -4.00
CA TYR A 146 8.85 -9.54 -3.43
C TYR A 146 8.77 -9.52 -1.90
N LEU A 147 7.74 -8.87 -1.34
CA LEU A 147 7.53 -8.77 0.11
C LEU A 147 7.31 -10.14 0.78
N GLU A 148 6.64 -11.08 0.12
CA GLU A 148 6.53 -12.45 0.65
C GLU A 148 7.89 -13.17 0.65
N GLN A 149 8.71 -12.97 -0.38
CA GLN A 149 10.03 -13.59 -0.47
C GLN A 149 11.02 -13.00 0.55
N THR A 150 10.97 -11.69 0.78
CA THR A 150 11.88 -10.99 1.71
C THR A 150 11.40 -11.03 3.15
N HIS A 151 10.10 -11.19 3.39
CA HIS A 151 9.50 -11.32 4.72
C HIS A 151 8.63 -12.59 4.83
N PRO A 152 9.24 -13.79 4.74
CA PRO A 152 8.50 -15.04 4.78
C PRO A 152 7.69 -15.17 6.07
N GLY A 153 6.42 -15.56 5.95
CA GLY A 153 5.52 -15.71 7.10
C GLY A 153 4.91 -14.39 7.61
N ALA A 154 5.26 -13.24 7.02
CA ALA A 154 4.51 -12.00 7.26
C ALA A 154 3.10 -12.08 6.67
N GLY A 155 2.83 -12.97 5.71
CA GLY A 155 1.50 -13.18 5.12
C GLY A 155 1.19 -12.12 4.07
N TRP A 156 2.15 -11.79 3.21
CA TRP A 156 1.91 -10.95 2.03
C TRP A 156 1.24 -11.74 0.90
N ALA A 157 1.46 -13.06 0.88
CA ALA A 157 0.75 -14.00 0.01
C ALA A 157 -0.79 -13.97 0.19
N ASP A 158 -1.31 -13.56 1.36
CA ASP A 158 -2.76 -13.45 1.63
C ASP A 158 -3.49 -12.44 0.73
N TYR A 159 -2.73 -11.58 0.04
CA TYR A 159 -3.25 -10.59 -0.92
C TYR A 159 -3.08 -11.03 -2.37
N LEU A 160 -2.68 -12.28 -2.60
CA LEU A 160 -2.61 -12.89 -3.92
C LEU A 160 -3.69 -13.98 -4.05
N ASP A 161 -4.26 -14.10 -5.24
CA ASP A 161 -5.16 -15.21 -5.59
C ASP A 161 -4.37 -16.48 -5.90
N VAL A 162 -5.09 -17.56 -6.24
CA VAL A 162 -4.47 -18.87 -6.52
C VAL A 162 -3.61 -18.87 -7.78
N GLU A 163 -3.82 -17.92 -8.70
CA GLU A 163 -2.95 -17.68 -9.87
C GLU A 163 -1.81 -16.69 -9.55
N GLY A 164 -1.72 -16.22 -8.31
CA GLY A 164 -0.71 -15.28 -7.84
C GLY A 164 -0.90 -13.87 -8.40
N ARG A 165 -2.13 -13.44 -8.71
CA ARG A 165 -2.53 -12.08 -9.08
C ARG A 165 -3.08 -11.34 -7.85
N PRO A 166 -3.18 -9.99 -7.85
CA PRO A 166 -3.78 -9.25 -6.76
C PRO A 166 -5.21 -9.74 -6.42
N ALA A 167 -5.42 -10.19 -5.19
CA ALA A 167 -6.73 -10.60 -4.69
C ALA A 167 -7.56 -9.36 -4.32
N TRP A 168 -8.17 -8.71 -5.31
CA TRP A 168 -8.90 -7.44 -5.14
C TRP A 168 -9.93 -7.41 -3.99
N PRO A 169 -10.69 -8.49 -3.67
CA PRO A 169 -11.59 -8.49 -2.50
C PRO A 169 -10.90 -8.34 -1.14
N ARG A 170 -9.57 -8.44 -1.09
CA ARG A 170 -8.72 -8.27 0.10
C ARG A 170 -8.08 -6.87 0.15
N MET A 171 -8.50 -5.96 -0.72
CA MET A 171 -7.84 -4.67 -0.90
C MET A 171 -8.83 -3.51 -0.87
N ILE A 172 -8.34 -2.36 -0.40
CA ILE A 172 -8.99 -1.06 -0.55
C ILE A 172 -8.09 -0.25 -1.48
N LEU A 173 -8.60 0.15 -2.64
CA LEU A 173 -7.88 1.00 -3.58
C LEU A 173 -8.27 2.46 -3.34
N SER A 174 -7.28 3.33 -3.25
CA SER A 174 -7.42 4.78 -3.12
C SER A 174 -6.33 5.48 -3.92
N GLY A 175 -6.45 6.78 -4.10
CA GLY A 175 -5.41 7.56 -4.76
C GLY A 175 -5.70 9.05 -4.79
N LEU A 176 -4.79 9.79 -5.40
CA LEU A 176 -4.89 11.23 -5.56
C LEU A 176 -4.92 11.60 -7.05
N SER A 177 -5.80 12.52 -7.45
CA SER A 177 -5.84 13.05 -8.82
C SER A 177 -5.91 11.91 -9.85
N GLN A 178 -4.92 11.76 -10.73
CA GLN A 178 -4.85 10.64 -11.69
C GLN A 178 -4.82 9.26 -11.03
N GLY A 179 -4.20 9.12 -9.85
CA GLY A 179 -4.23 7.85 -9.12
C GLY A 179 -5.62 7.49 -8.58
N ALA A 180 -6.55 8.45 -8.51
CA ALA A 180 -7.91 8.17 -8.08
C ALA A 180 -8.86 7.76 -9.23
N GLY A 181 -8.50 8.07 -10.48
CA GLY A 181 -9.43 7.98 -11.61
C GLY A 181 -8.86 7.23 -12.79
#